data_AF-A0A9P7RQU8-F1
#
_entry.id   AF-A0A9P7RQU8-F1
#
_cell.length_a   1.000
_cell.length_b   1.000
_cell.length_c   1.000
_cell.angle_alpha   90.00
_cell.angle_beta   90.00
_cell.angle_gamma   90.00
#
_symmetry.space_group_name_H-M   'P 1'
#
loop_
_entity.id
_entity.type
_entity.pdbx_description
1 polymer ?
#
loop_
_entity_poly.entity_id
_entity_poly.type
_entity_poly.pdbx_seq_one_letter_code
_entity_poly.pdbx_strand_id
1 'polypeptide(L)'
;MNCPRSFHGGPRNGTKEVYHSSQDDGPIMAFPRSTLAALTTIVVFFLSTFAVHAAECVVDANNNGADDSEHILQAFDSCKENSVIRFQQTNYSAHTPVSLTGLKNVTIHLDGNLNLPNNISQVQQAINVTKNQPSTYATPWFYFSGEDVSLIGSDNPEWGRFNGFGQRWWDIGNRTLRPQLATFNVTNGLLRGLKVIKPVAWGWNLPGTNIRVENHFVDAKPDNSTRDSTVSFPFNTDGINVSGNNITIDGYYGHNGDDCVSIINGARNVLAQNGYCGFSSHGLSIGSLGRGGSEQTVQNVTFKNWTMDGAVYGARFKSWTGGRGWADNVTWEDITLVNVSTGIFITQNYYDQDKGARPQNTNQTSTKISNFTFKNFTGGLNLNWTDGTCISNPCWNYVQGGDATQGIIFDLYPGTALNIAVQDVKIHPNDKPENATTVICDPSTLAAGEQDTLGFQCQNGPFVATQIKSGGGSSGSGNGAFRSTASGMGVVTVLVVLGGLLL
;
A
#
# COMPACT_ATOMS: atom_id res chain seq x y z
N MET A 1 -22.23 22.84 -19.46
CA MET A 1 -23.57 22.25 -19.70
C MET A 1 -24.25 22.06 -18.36
N ASN A 2 -25.53 22.43 -18.29
CA ASN A 2 -26.29 22.75 -17.07
C ASN A 2 -26.71 21.54 -16.23
N CYS A 3 -26.61 21.64 -14.90
CA CYS A 3 -27.37 20.85 -13.93
C CYS A 3 -28.33 21.77 -13.14
N PRO A 4 -29.63 21.45 -12.97
CA PRO A 4 -30.52 22.21 -12.10
C PRO A 4 -30.81 21.51 -10.76
N ARG A 5 -30.67 22.31 -9.68
CA ARG A 5 -31.61 22.59 -8.55
C ARG A 5 -32.63 21.50 -8.15
N SER A 6 -32.56 20.93 -6.95
CA SER A 6 -33.08 21.39 -5.64
C SER A 6 -34.61 21.40 -5.50
N PHE A 7 -35.15 20.60 -4.57
CA PHE A 7 -36.51 20.73 -4.03
C PHE A 7 -36.49 20.74 -2.49
N HIS A 8 -37.02 21.83 -1.92
CA HIS A 8 -37.44 21.98 -0.53
C HIS A 8 -38.93 21.59 -0.41
N GLY A 9 -39.30 20.97 0.72
CA GLY A 9 -40.69 20.81 1.15
C GLY A 9 -40.76 20.53 2.65
N GLY A 10 -41.24 21.50 3.43
CA GLY A 10 -41.41 21.45 4.88
C GLY A 10 -42.69 20.72 5.36
N PRO A 11 -42.95 20.70 6.69
CA PRO A 11 -43.68 19.63 7.37
C PRO A 11 -45.17 19.91 7.64
N ARG A 12 -45.95 18.85 7.94
CA ARG A 12 -47.31 18.94 8.52
C ARG A 12 -47.35 18.26 9.89
N ASN A 13 -48.03 18.93 10.81
CA ASN A 13 -48.21 18.63 12.23
C ASN A 13 -49.67 18.20 12.54
N GLY A 14 -49.85 17.41 13.61
CA GLY A 14 -51.11 17.23 14.37
C GLY A 14 -52.10 16.20 13.78
N THR A 15 -52.87 15.41 14.53
CA THR A 15 -53.22 15.32 15.96
C THR A 15 -53.92 13.94 16.14
N LYS A 16 -53.85 13.32 17.33
CA LYS A 16 -54.76 12.21 17.70
C LYS A 16 -55.31 12.45 19.11
N GLU A 17 -56.62 12.68 19.17
CA GLU A 17 -57.43 12.73 20.38
C GLU A 17 -57.88 11.32 20.80
N VAL A 18 -58.10 11.20 22.11
CA VAL A 18 -58.58 10.05 22.87
C VAL A 18 -60.07 10.25 23.16
N TYR A 19 -60.90 9.19 23.13
CA TYR A 19 -62.23 9.19 23.74
C TYR A 19 -62.54 7.89 24.50
N HIS A 20 -63.14 8.10 25.67
CA HIS A 20 -63.61 7.20 26.74
C HIS A 20 -64.72 6.20 26.32
N SER A 21 -64.67 4.95 26.79
CA SER A 21 -65.37 4.34 27.95
C SER A 21 -66.88 4.09 27.83
N SER A 22 -67.31 2.85 28.10
CA SER A 22 -68.56 2.56 28.82
C SER A 22 -68.45 1.22 29.56
N GLN A 23 -68.91 1.24 30.81
CA GLN A 23 -69.09 0.11 31.74
C GLN A 23 -70.46 -0.53 31.53
N ASP A 24 -70.61 -1.78 31.99
CA ASP A 24 -71.88 -2.29 32.54
C ASP A 24 -71.60 -3.40 33.58
N ASP A 25 -72.43 -3.40 34.64
CA ASP A 25 -72.26 -4.04 35.95
C ASP A 25 -73.00 -5.39 36.13
N GLY A 26 -72.48 -6.23 37.04
CA GLY A 26 -73.27 -7.08 37.98
C GLY A 26 -73.08 -8.62 37.94
N PRO A 27 -73.46 -9.37 39.01
CA PRO A 27 -72.86 -9.32 40.35
C PRO A 27 -72.58 -10.72 41.04
N ILE A 28 -71.72 -10.68 42.07
CA ILE A 28 -71.66 -11.45 43.36
C ILE A 28 -71.51 -12.99 43.36
N MET A 29 -70.43 -13.49 44.01
CA MET A 29 -70.48 -14.42 45.17
C MET A 29 -69.11 -14.55 45.86
N ALA A 30 -69.11 -14.68 47.19
CA ALA A 30 -67.94 -14.69 48.06
C ALA A 30 -67.83 -15.98 48.90
N PHE A 31 -66.60 -16.22 49.39
CA PHE A 31 -66.10 -17.13 50.45
C PHE A 31 -65.63 -18.55 50.05
N PRO A 32 -64.66 -19.18 50.77
CA PRO A 32 -63.59 -18.65 51.64
C PRO A 32 -62.17 -19.27 51.42
N ARG A 33 -61.23 -18.75 52.22
CA ARG A 33 -59.80 -19.12 52.44
C ARG A 33 -59.38 -20.59 52.27
N SER A 34 -58.18 -20.77 51.71
CA SER A 34 -57.21 -21.76 52.21
C SER A 34 -55.77 -21.34 51.90
N THR A 35 -55.00 -21.15 52.96
CA THR A 35 -53.55 -20.97 53.04
C THR A 35 -52.79 -22.21 52.59
N LEU A 36 -51.75 -22.06 51.77
CA LEU A 36 -50.53 -22.85 51.90
C LEU A 36 -49.34 -22.09 51.27
N ALA A 37 -48.37 -21.75 52.12
CA ALA A 37 -47.12 -21.13 51.73
C ALA A 37 -46.22 -22.17 51.06
N ALA A 38 -45.75 -21.86 49.84
CA ALA A 38 -44.63 -22.54 49.23
C ALA A 38 -43.49 -21.53 49.06
N LEU A 39 -42.51 -21.58 49.96
CA LEU A 39 -41.23 -20.92 49.76
C LEU A 39 -40.57 -21.56 48.53
N THR A 40 -40.68 -20.89 47.39
CA THR A 40 -39.88 -21.20 46.22
C THR A 40 -38.69 -20.25 46.26
N THR A 41 -37.56 -20.72 46.76
CA THR A 41 -36.30 -19.98 46.68
C THR A 41 -35.88 -19.96 45.21
N ILE A 42 -36.30 -18.93 44.48
CA ILE A 42 -35.77 -18.63 43.15
C ILE A 42 -34.34 -18.13 43.40
N VAL A 43 -33.36 -19.01 43.23
CA VAL A 43 -31.98 -18.59 43.04
C VAL A 43 -31.92 -17.91 41.68
N VAL A 44 -32.14 -16.59 41.68
CA VAL A 44 -31.82 -15.74 40.54
C VAL A 44 -30.31 -15.78 40.41
N PHE A 45 -29.80 -16.63 39.52
CA PHE A 45 -28.46 -16.43 38.98
C PHE A 45 -28.50 -15.08 38.25
N PHE A 46 -28.11 -14.02 38.93
CA PHE A 46 -27.61 -12.83 38.28
C PHE A 46 -26.35 -13.27 37.52
N LEU A 47 -26.53 -13.72 36.28
CA LEU A 47 -25.49 -13.56 35.27
C LEU A 47 -25.35 -12.06 35.08
N SER A 48 -24.54 -11.44 35.95
CA SER A 48 -23.92 -10.17 35.66
C SER A 48 -23.09 -10.39 34.42
N THR A 49 -23.67 -10.14 33.25
CA THR A 49 -22.91 -9.79 32.06
C THR A 49 -22.20 -8.49 32.43
N PHE A 50 -21.04 -8.60 33.05
CA PHE A 50 -20.10 -7.50 33.06
C PHE A 50 -19.77 -7.28 31.59
N ALA A 51 -20.44 -6.30 30.98
CA ALA A 51 -19.91 -5.67 29.79
C ALA A 51 -18.57 -5.10 30.26
N VAL A 52 -17.49 -5.85 30.00
CA VAL A 52 -16.14 -5.33 30.16
C VAL A 52 -16.02 -4.26 29.08
N HIS A 53 -16.42 -3.03 29.42
CA HIS A 53 -16.14 -1.89 28.57
C HIS A 53 -14.62 -1.78 28.49
N ALA A 54 -14.08 -1.94 27.28
CA ALA A 54 -12.68 -1.65 27.03
C ALA A 54 -12.36 -0.25 27.57
N ALA A 55 -11.21 -0.10 28.22
CA ALA A 55 -10.78 1.21 28.72
C ALA A 55 -10.73 2.20 27.55
N GLU A 56 -11.35 3.38 27.69
CA GLU A 56 -11.35 4.41 26.64
C GLU A 56 -10.53 5.61 27.10
N CYS A 57 -9.51 5.97 26.31
CA CYS A 57 -8.74 7.19 26.49
C CYS A 57 -9.08 8.17 25.37
N VAL A 58 -9.49 9.38 25.75
CA VAL A 58 -9.66 10.48 24.80
C VAL A 58 -8.37 11.29 24.78
N VAL A 59 -7.87 11.62 23.59
CA VAL A 59 -6.67 12.44 23.45
C VAL A 59 -7.05 13.91 23.65
N ASP A 60 -6.47 14.56 24.64
CA ASP A 60 -6.68 15.98 24.91
C ASP A 60 -6.00 16.85 23.86
N ALA A 61 -6.70 17.91 23.43
CA ALA A 61 -6.16 18.93 22.52
C ALA A 61 -6.03 20.26 23.26
N ASN A 62 -4.89 20.93 23.08
CA ASN A 62 -4.68 22.26 23.63
C ASN A 62 -5.57 23.33 22.97
N ASN A 63 -6.01 23.13 21.73
CA ASN A 63 -6.88 24.03 20.94
C ASN A 63 -6.36 25.47 20.78
N ASN A 64 -5.08 25.71 21.04
CA ASN A 64 -4.42 27.03 20.94
C ASN A 64 -3.17 26.99 20.04
N GLY A 65 -2.90 25.86 19.38
CA GLY A 65 -1.72 25.64 18.54
C GLY A 65 -0.45 25.23 19.29
N ALA A 66 -0.50 25.03 20.61
CA ALA A 66 0.57 24.39 21.36
C ALA A 66 0.71 22.90 20.97
N ASP A 67 1.91 22.35 21.17
CA ASP A 67 2.21 20.96 20.80
C ASP A 67 1.39 19.97 21.65
N ASP A 68 0.58 19.14 20.99
CA ASP A 68 -0.26 18.09 21.57
C ASP A 68 0.45 16.73 21.67
N SER A 69 1.70 16.63 21.21
CA SER A 69 2.44 15.37 21.14
C SER A 69 2.58 14.67 22.50
N GLU A 70 2.70 15.42 23.60
CA GLU A 70 2.72 14.83 24.95
C GLU A 70 1.36 14.26 25.36
N HIS A 71 0.24 14.92 25.03
CA HIS A 71 -1.10 14.39 25.30
C HIS A 71 -1.37 13.11 24.48
N ILE A 72 -0.88 13.07 23.23
CA ILE A 72 -0.92 11.86 22.39
C ILE A 72 -0.16 10.73 23.09
N LEU A 73 1.09 10.96 23.51
CA LEU A 73 1.89 9.95 24.19
C LEU A 73 1.24 9.46 25.48
N GLN A 74 0.68 10.37 26.28
CA GLN A 74 0.01 10.05 27.56
C GLN A 74 -1.23 9.17 27.36
N ALA A 75 -2.09 9.50 26.39
CA ALA A 75 -3.27 8.70 26.08
C ALA A 75 -2.89 7.29 25.60
N PHE A 76 -1.86 7.19 24.76
CA PHE A 76 -1.35 5.90 24.28
C PHE A 76 -0.71 5.07 25.39
N ASP A 77 0.07 5.66 26.30
CA ASP A 77 0.67 4.90 27.41
C ASP A 77 -0.40 4.42 28.41
N SER A 78 -1.42 5.25 28.67
CA SER A 78 -2.53 4.92 29.56
C SER A 78 -3.44 3.83 29.01
N CYS A 79 -3.63 3.82 27.68
CA CYS A 79 -4.50 2.87 26.98
C CYS A 79 -3.73 2.02 25.97
N LYS A 80 -2.56 1.50 26.32
CA LYS A 80 -1.78 0.63 25.41
C LYS A 80 -2.27 -0.82 25.32
N GLU A 81 -3.18 -1.27 26.20
CA GLU A 81 -3.69 -2.65 26.16
C GLU A 81 -5.22 -2.72 26.33
N ASN A 82 -5.89 -3.56 25.52
CA ASN A 82 -7.31 -3.91 25.62
C ASN A 82 -8.24 -2.68 25.71
N SER A 83 -8.04 -1.72 24.81
CA SER A 83 -8.53 -0.36 24.96
C SER A 83 -8.98 0.26 23.64
N VAL A 84 -9.64 1.41 23.78
CA VAL A 84 -9.95 2.33 22.69
C VAL A 84 -9.24 3.66 22.96
N ILE A 85 -8.58 4.21 21.94
CA ILE A 85 -8.01 5.56 21.97
C ILE A 85 -8.80 6.42 20.97
N ARG A 86 -9.31 7.57 21.39
CA ARG A 86 -10.13 8.43 20.54
C ARG A 86 -9.55 9.84 20.43
N PHE A 87 -9.25 10.24 19.20
CA PHE A 87 -9.07 11.64 18.84
C PHE A 87 -10.44 12.24 18.55
N GLN A 88 -10.78 13.37 19.16
CA GLN A 88 -12.01 14.09 18.88
C GLN A 88 -11.90 14.94 17.61
N GLN A 89 -13.02 15.41 17.08
CA GLN A 89 -13.05 16.31 15.91
C GLN A 89 -12.49 17.70 16.24
N THR A 90 -11.16 17.77 16.31
CA THR A 90 -10.38 18.99 16.45
C THR A 90 -9.03 18.83 15.76
N ASN A 91 -8.28 19.93 15.68
CA ASN A 91 -6.93 19.96 15.15
C ASN A 91 -5.93 19.75 16.28
N TYR A 92 -5.17 18.67 16.18
CA TYR A 92 -4.06 18.34 17.08
C TYR A 92 -2.75 18.79 16.45
N SER A 93 -2.00 19.63 17.15
CA SER A 93 -0.66 20.07 16.78
C SER A 93 0.36 19.00 17.16
N ALA A 94 0.60 18.02 16.28
CA ALA A 94 1.56 16.93 16.49
C ALA A 94 2.98 17.40 16.12
N HIS A 95 3.53 18.36 16.87
CA HIS A 95 4.76 19.06 16.50
C HIS A 95 6.06 18.34 16.86
N THR A 96 5.97 17.23 17.59
CA THR A 96 7.10 16.37 17.95
C THR A 96 6.88 14.95 17.41
N PRO A 97 7.88 14.30 16.81
CA PRO A 97 7.79 12.89 16.43
C PRO A 97 7.43 12.00 17.63
N VAL A 98 6.46 11.11 17.46
CA VAL A 98 5.97 10.23 18.52
C VAL A 98 6.25 8.76 18.22
N SER A 99 6.54 8.00 19.28
CA SER A 99 6.73 6.55 19.23
C SER A 99 5.69 5.89 20.12
N LEU A 100 4.75 5.21 19.48
CA LEU A 100 3.54 4.61 20.05
C LEU A 100 3.73 3.10 20.05
N THR A 101 4.38 2.60 21.10
CA THR A 101 4.92 1.23 21.15
C THR A 101 4.26 0.39 22.24
N GLY A 102 4.34 -0.94 22.09
CA GLY A 102 3.78 -1.86 23.09
C GLY A 102 2.27 -1.92 23.07
N LEU A 103 1.64 -1.57 21.95
CA LEU A 103 0.19 -1.63 21.79
C LEU A 103 -0.26 -3.10 21.71
N LYS A 104 -1.34 -3.44 22.40
CA LYS A 104 -1.91 -4.80 22.38
C LYS A 104 -3.43 -4.76 22.40
N ASN A 105 -4.06 -5.24 21.34
CA ASN A 105 -5.52 -5.24 21.23
C ASN A 105 -6.10 -3.82 21.45
N VAL A 106 -5.64 -2.87 20.63
CA VAL A 106 -6.00 -1.44 20.73
C VAL A 106 -6.69 -0.98 19.46
N THR A 107 -7.82 -0.30 19.61
CA THR A 107 -8.50 0.39 18.51
C THR A 107 -8.35 1.90 18.66
N ILE A 108 -7.79 2.56 17.65
CA ILE A 108 -7.56 4.00 17.58
C ILE A 108 -8.56 4.60 16.61
N HIS A 109 -9.46 5.44 17.11
CA HIS A 109 -10.36 6.25 16.29
C HIS A 109 -9.76 7.64 16.08
N LEU A 110 -9.40 7.93 14.84
CA LEU A 110 -8.85 9.21 14.42
C LEU A 110 -9.95 10.09 13.82
N ASP A 111 -10.77 10.71 14.68
CA ASP A 111 -11.75 11.71 14.27
C ASP A 111 -11.18 13.13 14.23
N GLY A 112 -9.97 13.34 14.77
CA GLY A 112 -9.23 14.60 14.69
C GLY A 112 -8.26 14.67 13.53
N ASN A 113 -7.76 15.87 13.25
CA ASN A 113 -6.67 16.08 12.30
C ASN A 113 -5.34 16.19 13.03
N LEU A 114 -4.32 15.48 12.54
CA LEU A 114 -2.95 15.55 13.03
C LEU A 114 -2.13 16.50 12.14
N ASN A 115 -1.72 17.63 12.70
CA ASN A 115 -0.97 18.67 12.00
C ASN A 115 0.51 18.58 12.37
N LEU A 116 1.36 18.28 11.39
CA LEU A 116 2.81 18.45 11.56
C LEU A 116 3.17 19.94 11.64
N PRO A 117 4.38 20.30 12.13
CA PRO A 117 4.86 21.67 12.06
C PRO A 117 4.89 22.18 10.61
N ASN A 118 4.41 23.39 10.40
CA ASN A 118 4.42 24.02 9.07
C ASN A 118 5.76 24.73 8.75
N ASN A 119 6.72 24.70 9.68
CA ASN A 119 8.05 25.28 9.56
C ASN A 119 9.07 24.18 9.24
N ILE A 120 9.75 24.33 8.09
CA ILE A 120 10.74 23.38 7.59
C ILE A 120 11.85 23.12 8.61
N SER A 121 12.42 24.18 9.18
CA SER A 121 13.52 24.05 10.14
C SER A 121 13.11 23.34 11.44
N GLN A 122 11.88 23.55 11.91
CA GLN A 122 11.36 22.82 13.07
C GLN A 122 11.24 21.32 12.79
N VAL A 123 10.69 20.95 11.63
CA VAL A 123 10.61 19.54 11.20
C VAL A 123 12.00 18.91 11.11
N GLN A 124 12.96 19.59 10.49
CA GLN A 124 14.34 19.09 10.37
C GLN A 124 15.02 18.93 11.73
N GLN A 125 14.86 19.89 12.64
CA GLN A 125 15.40 19.81 14.00
C GLN A 125 14.82 18.61 14.75
N ALA A 126 13.49 18.43 14.68
CA ALA A 126 12.82 17.32 15.34
C ALA A 126 13.27 15.95 14.78
N ILE A 127 13.43 15.83 13.47
CA ILE A 127 13.94 14.60 12.82
C ILE A 127 15.41 14.33 13.15
N ASN A 128 16.22 15.38 13.34
CA ASN A 128 17.63 15.21 13.67
C ASN A 128 17.86 14.68 15.10
N VAL A 129 16.90 14.87 16.02
CA VAL A 129 17.04 14.49 17.44
C VAL A 129 16.14 13.33 17.85
N THR A 130 15.16 12.94 17.03
CA THR A 130 14.25 11.84 17.37
C THR A 130 14.97 10.50 17.44
N LYS A 131 14.39 9.58 18.23
CA LYS A 131 14.84 8.19 18.39
C LYS A 131 13.95 7.20 17.64
N ASN A 132 12.98 7.68 16.87
CA ASN A 132 12.14 6.82 16.04
C ASN A 132 13.01 5.98 15.11
N GLN A 133 12.71 4.68 15.01
CA GLN A 133 13.50 3.78 14.19
C GLN A 133 13.30 4.11 12.71
N PRO A 134 14.37 4.37 11.94
CA PRO A 134 14.26 4.71 10.53
C PRO A 134 13.77 3.51 9.71
N SER A 135 12.99 3.80 8.67
CA SER A 135 12.73 2.83 7.61
C SER A 135 13.93 2.73 6.66
N THR A 136 13.79 1.96 5.58
CA THR A 136 14.77 1.96 4.48
C THR A 136 14.94 3.35 3.82
N TYR A 137 13.96 4.24 3.95
CA TYR A 137 13.95 5.54 3.29
C TYR A 137 14.28 6.70 4.23
N ALA A 138 13.56 6.80 5.35
CA ALA A 138 13.66 7.95 6.26
C ALA A 138 13.15 7.61 7.66
N THR A 139 13.45 8.52 8.60
CA THR A 139 12.90 8.47 9.95
C THR A 139 11.42 8.87 9.93
N PRO A 140 10.53 8.06 10.54
CA PRO A 140 9.10 8.35 10.56
C PRO A 140 8.74 9.38 11.63
N TRP A 141 7.72 10.21 11.35
CA TRP A 141 7.14 11.12 12.34
C TRP A 141 6.31 10.37 13.38
N PHE A 142 5.47 9.44 12.93
CA PHE A 142 4.71 8.54 13.80
C PHE A 142 5.25 7.11 13.70
N TYR A 143 5.66 6.51 14.80
CA TYR A 143 6.09 5.12 14.84
C TYR A 143 5.10 4.30 15.67
N PHE A 144 4.42 3.33 15.06
CA PHE A 144 3.50 2.43 15.75
C PHE A 144 4.12 1.03 15.85
N SER A 145 4.06 0.41 17.04
CA SER A 145 4.36 -1.01 17.18
C SER A 145 3.51 -1.73 18.22
N GLY A 146 3.19 -3.00 17.93
CA GLY A 146 2.28 -3.78 18.76
C GLY A 146 1.69 -5.00 18.08
N GLU A 147 0.66 -5.55 18.71
CA GLU A 147 -0.12 -6.70 18.27
C GLU A 147 -1.62 -6.35 18.33
N ASP A 148 -2.40 -6.76 17.33
CA ASP A 148 -3.85 -6.51 17.24
C ASP A 148 -4.18 -5.01 17.34
N VAL A 149 -3.66 -4.22 16.39
CA VAL A 149 -3.79 -2.75 16.39
C VAL A 149 -4.62 -2.29 15.21
N SER A 150 -5.69 -1.55 15.48
CA SER A 150 -6.52 -0.91 14.46
C SER A 150 -6.41 0.61 14.53
N LEU A 151 -6.13 1.27 13.41
CA LEU A 151 -6.23 2.72 13.24
C LEU A 151 -7.29 3.04 12.19
N ILE A 152 -8.37 3.68 12.65
CA ILE A 152 -9.57 3.93 11.86
C ILE A 152 -9.77 5.45 11.77
N GLY A 153 -9.60 6.00 10.57
CA GLY A 153 -9.89 7.39 10.27
C GLY A 153 -11.39 7.66 10.16
N SER A 154 -11.79 8.92 10.39
CA SER A 154 -13.17 9.37 10.25
C SER A 154 -13.74 9.12 8.83
N ASP A 155 -15.04 8.87 8.71
CA ASP A 155 -15.71 8.83 7.39
C ASP A 155 -15.89 10.23 6.79
N ASN A 156 -15.84 11.28 7.60
CA ASN A 156 -15.94 12.66 7.12
C ASN A 156 -14.63 13.04 6.40
N PRO A 157 -14.68 13.51 5.13
CA PRO A 157 -13.48 13.86 4.39
C PRO A 157 -12.66 14.98 5.04
N GLU A 158 -13.27 15.86 5.84
CA GLU A 158 -12.60 16.99 6.53
C GLU A 158 -11.84 16.60 7.81
N TRP A 159 -12.05 15.38 8.30
CA TRP A 159 -11.53 14.87 9.56
C TRP A 159 -10.69 13.61 9.37
N GLY A 160 -9.92 13.22 10.38
CA GLY A 160 -9.04 12.05 10.31
C GLY A 160 -7.86 12.22 9.34
N ARG A 161 -7.42 13.47 9.14
CA ARG A 161 -6.33 13.82 8.21
C ARG A 161 -4.99 13.87 8.91
N PHE A 162 -3.97 13.36 8.24
CA PHE A 162 -2.57 13.66 8.53
C PHE A 162 -2.12 14.81 7.61
N ASN A 163 -1.96 16.01 8.15
CA ASN A 163 -1.54 17.19 7.40
C ASN A 163 -0.02 17.37 7.52
N GLY A 164 0.69 17.14 6.42
CA GLY A 164 2.15 17.24 6.36
C GLY A 164 2.69 18.63 6.00
N PHE A 165 1.85 19.50 5.40
CA PHE A 165 2.24 20.83 4.92
C PHE A 165 3.42 20.84 3.92
N GLY A 166 3.50 19.81 3.07
CA GLY A 166 4.57 19.56 2.10
C GLY A 166 4.75 20.64 1.03
N GLN A 167 3.71 21.42 0.69
CA GLN A 167 3.77 22.44 -0.37
C GLN A 167 4.99 23.37 -0.25
N ARG A 168 5.27 23.87 0.96
CA ARG A 168 6.41 24.76 1.22
C ARG A 168 7.76 24.11 0.95
N TRP A 169 7.87 22.80 1.17
CA TRP A 169 9.10 22.05 0.88
C TRP A 169 9.31 21.94 -0.62
N TRP A 170 8.24 21.68 -1.36
CA TRP A 170 8.28 21.52 -2.80
C TRP A 170 8.54 22.85 -3.50
N ASP A 171 7.92 23.95 -3.04
CA ASP A 171 8.12 25.31 -3.57
C ASP A 171 9.60 25.73 -3.58
N ILE A 172 10.35 25.37 -2.53
CA ILE A 172 11.78 25.68 -2.45
C ILE A 172 12.68 24.54 -2.92
N GLY A 173 12.11 23.40 -3.33
CA GLY A 173 12.83 22.21 -3.77
C GLY A 173 13.72 21.58 -2.69
N ASN A 174 13.42 21.76 -1.40
CA ASN A 174 14.25 21.23 -0.31
C ASN A 174 13.99 19.74 -0.10
N ARG A 175 15.03 18.92 -0.24
CA ARG A 175 14.97 17.45 -0.12
C ARG A 175 15.75 16.90 1.08
N THR A 176 16.28 17.77 1.93
CA THR A 176 17.18 17.42 3.03
C THR A 176 16.39 17.15 4.31
N LEU A 177 16.70 16.04 4.99
CA LEU A 177 16.12 15.67 6.30
C LEU A 177 14.58 15.74 6.33
N ARG A 178 13.94 15.18 5.30
CA ARG A 178 12.48 15.06 5.23
C ARG A 178 12.01 13.82 5.98
N PRO A 179 10.94 13.93 6.81
CA PRO A 179 10.36 12.78 7.47
C PRO A 179 9.61 11.89 6.48
N GLN A 180 9.59 10.59 6.77
CA GLN A 180 8.47 9.75 6.37
C GLN A 180 7.29 10.05 7.31
N LEU A 181 6.05 9.99 6.84
CA LEU A 181 4.89 10.26 7.69
C LEU A 181 4.81 9.27 8.84
N ALA A 182 4.69 7.96 8.53
CA ALA A 182 4.46 6.97 9.57
C ALA A 182 5.06 5.60 9.26
N THR A 183 5.46 4.87 10.30
CA THR A 183 5.77 3.43 10.23
C THR A 183 4.76 2.66 11.07
N PHE A 184 4.15 1.63 10.49
CA PHE A 184 3.18 0.76 11.15
C PHE A 184 3.75 -0.66 11.28
N ASN A 185 4.51 -0.87 12.34
CA ASN A 185 5.23 -2.12 12.62
C ASN A 185 4.45 -2.99 13.62
N VAL A 186 3.33 -3.56 13.17
CA VAL A 186 2.45 -4.36 14.02
C VAL A 186 2.27 -5.78 13.49
N THR A 187 1.84 -6.69 14.36
CA THR A 187 1.26 -7.98 13.97
C THR A 187 -0.25 -7.89 14.08
N ASN A 188 -0.99 -8.36 13.08
CA ASN A 188 -2.46 -8.26 13.01
C ASN A 188 -2.93 -6.79 13.05
N GLY A 189 -2.70 -6.08 11.95
CA GLY A 189 -2.98 -4.66 11.84
C GLY A 189 -4.15 -4.33 10.95
N LEU A 190 -4.90 -3.28 11.28
CA LEU A 190 -5.87 -2.64 10.38
C LEU A 190 -5.58 -1.14 10.27
N LEU A 191 -5.41 -0.65 9.04
CA LEU A 191 -5.43 0.77 8.71
C LEU A 191 -6.65 1.03 7.83
N ARG A 192 -7.59 1.88 8.25
CA ARG A 192 -8.83 2.14 7.49
C ARG A 192 -9.10 3.63 7.37
N GLY A 193 -9.45 4.08 6.16
CA GLY A 193 -9.97 5.44 5.92
C GLY A 193 -8.96 6.55 6.19
N LEU A 194 -7.65 6.24 6.08
CA LEU A 194 -6.59 7.21 6.39
C LEU A 194 -6.41 8.20 5.24
N LYS A 195 -6.35 9.49 5.59
CA LYS A 195 -6.15 10.59 4.65
C LYS A 195 -4.82 11.28 4.90
N VAL A 196 -3.94 11.31 3.90
CA VAL A 196 -2.63 11.97 3.97
C VAL A 196 -2.65 13.17 3.04
N ILE A 197 -2.52 14.37 3.63
CA ILE A 197 -2.68 15.64 2.93
C ILE A 197 -1.35 16.38 2.92
N LYS A 198 -0.88 16.70 1.72
CA LYS A 198 0.41 17.32 1.42
C LYS A 198 1.55 16.71 2.27
N PRO A 199 1.88 15.42 2.12
CA PRO A 199 2.98 14.81 2.86
C PRO A 199 4.30 15.51 2.52
N VAL A 200 5.24 15.61 3.46
CA VAL A 200 6.56 16.23 3.18
C VAL A 200 7.37 15.41 2.17
N ALA A 201 7.32 14.08 2.32
CA ALA A 201 7.95 13.08 1.47
C ALA A 201 7.15 11.77 1.60
N TRP A 202 7.81 10.65 1.93
CA TRP A 202 7.21 9.32 2.01
C TRP A 202 6.02 9.26 2.98
N GLY A 203 4.98 8.51 2.61
CA GLY A 203 3.78 8.26 3.40
C GLY A 203 3.98 7.14 4.43
N TRP A 204 3.26 6.02 4.25
CA TRP A 204 3.28 4.91 5.20
C TRP A 204 4.37 3.89 4.87
N ASN A 205 5.05 3.36 5.89
CA ASN A 205 5.88 2.16 5.79
C ASN A 205 5.29 1.02 6.60
N LEU A 206 5.17 -0.15 6.00
CA LEU A 206 4.55 -1.35 6.57
C LEU A 206 5.59 -2.50 6.65
N PRO A 207 6.41 -2.55 7.72
CA PRO A 207 7.35 -3.65 7.95
C PRO A 207 6.74 -4.81 8.75
N GLY A 208 5.51 -4.65 9.26
CA GLY A 208 4.85 -5.62 10.13
C GLY A 208 4.32 -6.87 9.42
N THR A 209 3.41 -7.60 10.06
CA THR A 209 2.85 -8.85 9.53
C THR A 209 1.35 -8.92 9.70
N ASN A 210 0.65 -9.51 8.73
CA ASN A 210 -0.81 -9.64 8.74
C ASN A 210 -1.49 -8.26 8.87
N ILE A 211 -1.22 -7.37 7.92
CA ILE A 211 -1.76 -6.00 7.92
C ILE A 211 -2.77 -5.86 6.79
N ARG A 212 -3.93 -5.28 7.09
CA ARG A 212 -4.93 -4.87 6.11
C ARG A 212 -5.02 -3.35 6.06
N VAL A 213 -4.94 -2.79 4.85
CA VAL A 213 -5.14 -1.37 4.57
C VAL A 213 -6.40 -1.23 3.73
N GLU A 214 -7.30 -0.33 4.13
CA GLU A 214 -8.58 -0.10 3.45
C GLU A 214 -8.83 1.39 3.20
N ASN A 215 -9.21 1.73 1.97
CA ASN A 215 -9.63 3.09 1.60
C ASN A 215 -8.59 4.16 1.99
N HIS A 216 -7.34 3.95 1.61
CA HIS A 216 -6.27 4.92 1.85
C HIS A 216 -6.32 6.06 0.82
N PHE A 217 -6.21 7.30 1.29
CA PHE A 217 -6.21 8.49 0.43
C PHE A 217 -4.92 9.31 0.61
N VAL A 218 -4.33 9.73 -0.52
CA VAL A 218 -3.14 10.60 -0.56
C VAL A 218 -3.38 11.78 -1.50
N ASP A 219 -3.28 13.00 -1.00
CA ASP A 219 -3.19 14.22 -1.81
C ASP A 219 -1.81 14.86 -1.65
N ALA A 220 -0.94 14.63 -2.62
CA ALA A 220 0.32 15.34 -2.78
C ALA A 220 0.36 16.19 -4.06
N LYS A 221 -0.80 16.51 -4.66
CA LYS A 221 -0.84 17.40 -5.83
C LYS A 221 -0.40 18.80 -5.41
N PRO A 222 0.54 19.46 -6.10
CA PRO A 222 0.94 20.83 -5.79
C PRO A 222 -0.18 21.82 -6.11
N ASP A 223 -0.30 22.87 -5.30
CA ASP A 223 -1.36 23.88 -5.42
C ASP A 223 -1.13 24.85 -6.62
N ASN A 224 0.12 24.97 -7.06
CA ASN A 224 0.58 25.95 -8.05
C ASN A 224 1.21 25.29 -9.31
N SER A 225 0.97 23.99 -9.53
CA SER A 225 1.63 23.26 -10.61
C SER A 225 0.75 22.12 -11.16
N THR A 226 1.15 21.59 -12.32
CA THR A 226 0.50 20.46 -13.00
C THR A 226 1.41 19.24 -12.97
N ARG A 227 0.88 18.09 -13.41
CA ARG A 227 1.67 16.86 -13.45
C ARG A 227 2.89 16.92 -14.38
N ASP A 228 2.78 17.73 -15.44
CA ASP A 228 3.77 17.85 -16.52
C ASP A 228 4.75 19.01 -16.25
N SER A 229 4.88 19.43 -14.99
CA SER A 229 5.69 20.58 -14.57
C SER A 229 6.65 20.18 -13.44
N THR A 230 7.87 20.73 -13.52
CA THR A 230 8.91 20.57 -12.49
C THR A 230 8.74 21.56 -11.33
N VAL A 231 7.90 22.59 -11.49
CA VAL A 231 7.64 23.60 -10.45
C VAL A 231 6.92 22.93 -9.28
N SER A 232 7.44 23.16 -8.07
CA SER A 232 6.88 22.64 -6.82
C SER A 232 6.55 21.15 -6.84
N PHE A 233 7.34 20.36 -7.57
CA PHE A 233 7.07 18.95 -7.74
C PHE A 233 7.17 18.21 -6.38
N PRO A 234 6.21 17.33 -6.04
CA PRO A 234 6.14 16.64 -4.75
C PRO A 234 7.10 15.43 -4.71
N PHE A 235 8.40 15.67 -4.72
CA PHE A 235 9.44 14.64 -4.74
C PHE A 235 9.26 13.56 -3.65
N ASN A 236 9.39 12.29 -4.02
CA ASN A 236 9.40 11.15 -3.07
C ASN A 236 8.17 11.10 -2.15
N THR A 237 7.01 11.51 -2.66
CA THR A 237 5.74 11.45 -1.93
C THR A 237 5.09 10.08 -2.06
N ASP A 238 5.88 9.01 -1.85
CA ASP A 238 5.43 7.64 -1.94
C ASP A 238 4.20 7.41 -1.06
N GLY A 239 3.20 6.69 -1.55
CA GLY A 239 1.96 6.44 -0.80
C GLY A 239 2.18 5.42 0.32
N ILE A 240 2.38 4.15 -0.07
CA ILE A 240 2.63 3.03 0.83
C ILE A 240 3.89 2.28 0.42
N ASN A 241 4.82 2.15 1.36
CA ASN A 241 6.01 1.32 1.26
C ASN A 241 5.80 0.03 2.05
N VAL A 242 6.08 -1.13 1.45
CA VAL A 242 5.85 -2.45 2.04
C VAL A 242 7.15 -3.22 2.12
N SER A 243 7.54 -3.59 3.34
CA SER A 243 8.69 -4.46 3.65
C SER A 243 8.30 -5.70 4.46
N GLY A 244 7.02 -5.80 4.85
CA GLY A 244 6.49 -6.82 5.73
C GLY A 244 5.91 -8.04 5.02
N ASN A 245 5.18 -8.87 5.77
CA ASN A 245 4.66 -10.15 5.31
C ASN A 245 3.14 -10.24 5.46
N ASN A 246 2.45 -10.85 4.50
CA ASN A 246 1.00 -11.05 4.53
C ASN A 246 0.27 -9.70 4.67
N ILE A 247 0.37 -8.87 3.63
CA ILE A 247 -0.17 -7.50 3.64
C ILE A 247 -1.19 -7.38 2.51
N THR A 248 -2.41 -6.95 2.84
CA THR A 248 -3.45 -6.63 1.87
C THR A 248 -3.71 -5.13 1.87
N ILE A 249 -3.60 -4.50 0.71
CA ILE A 249 -4.02 -3.12 0.46
C ILE A 249 -5.23 -3.19 -0.46
N ASP A 250 -6.40 -2.81 0.03
CA ASP A 250 -7.66 -2.83 -0.72
C ASP A 250 -8.28 -1.43 -0.73
N GLY A 251 -8.13 -0.73 -1.85
CA GLY A 251 -8.49 0.68 -1.93
C GLY A 251 -7.32 1.58 -1.56
N TYR A 252 -6.66 2.09 -2.58
CA TYR A 252 -5.72 3.21 -2.52
C TYR A 252 -6.17 4.26 -3.53
N TYR A 253 -6.22 5.52 -3.14
CA TYR A 253 -6.62 6.63 -4.00
C TYR A 253 -5.62 7.76 -3.82
N GLY A 254 -4.69 7.89 -4.75
CA GLY A 254 -3.56 8.79 -4.58
C GLY A 254 -3.30 9.68 -5.78
N HIS A 255 -3.00 10.94 -5.50
CA HIS A 255 -2.28 11.84 -6.38
C HIS A 255 -0.93 12.14 -5.73
N ASN A 256 0.16 11.62 -6.29
CA ASN A 256 1.50 11.85 -5.75
C ASN A 256 2.57 11.98 -6.83
N GLY A 257 3.81 12.27 -6.41
CA GLY A 257 4.96 12.45 -7.29
C GLY A 257 5.99 11.32 -7.23
N ASP A 258 5.63 10.16 -6.69
CA ASP A 258 6.49 8.98 -6.68
C ASP A 258 5.62 7.70 -6.58
N ASP A 259 6.14 6.59 -6.09
CA ASP A 259 5.43 5.30 -6.04
C ASP A 259 4.10 5.37 -5.27
N CYS A 260 3.00 4.88 -5.84
CA CYS A 260 1.76 4.75 -5.09
C CYS A 260 1.86 3.60 -4.09
N VAL A 261 2.36 2.47 -4.57
CA VAL A 261 2.73 1.32 -3.74
C VAL A 261 4.13 0.87 -4.16
N SER A 262 5.05 0.86 -3.21
CA SER A 262 6.42 0.37 -3.37
C SER A 262 6.65 -0.86 -2.51
N ILE A 263 7.05 -1.96 -3.15
CA ILE A 263 7.36 -3.22 -2.49
C ILE A 263 8.87 -3.39 -2.44
N ILE A 264 9.43 -3.38 -1.24
CA ILE A 264 10.87 -3.35 -1.01
C ILE A 264 11.36 -4.62 -0.32
N ASN A 265 12.68 -4.66 -0.08
CA ASN A 265 13.36 -5.80 0.51
C ASN A 265 12.65 -6.36 1.75
N GLY A 266 12.48 -7.69 1.77
CA GLY A 266 11.85 -8.41 2.86
C GLY A 266 10.36 -8.72 2.62
N ALA A 267 9.73 -8.02 1.67
CA ALA A 267 8.30 -8.18 1.44
C ALA A 267 7.92 -9.57 0.89
N ARG A 268 6.88 -10.17 1.49
CA ARG A 268 6.35 -11.49 1.12
C ARG A 268 4.83 -11.50 1.21
N ASN A 269 4.15 -12.17 0.29
CA ASN A 269 2.70 -12.37 0.34
C ASN A 269 1.93 -11.04 0.41
N VAL A 270 2.02 -10.25 -0.65
CA VAL A 270 1.38 -8.93 -0.73
C VAL A 270 0.29 -8.94 -1.80
N LEU A 271 -0.90 -8.49 -1.44
CA LEU A 271 -1.98 -8.23 -2.38
C LEU A 271 -2.32 -6.74 -2.32
N ALA A 272 -2.20 -6.03 -3.43
CA ALA A 272 -2.58 -4.63 -3.56
C ALA A 272 -3.63 -4.51 -4.67
N GLN A 273 -4.86 -4.15 -4.31
CA GLN A 273 -5.98 -4.20 -5.23
C GLN A 273 -6.94 -3.01 -5.13
N ASN A 274 -7.75 -2.84 -6.19
CA ASN A 274 -8.82 -1.85 -6.28
C ASN A 274 -8.31 -0.42 -6.07
N GLY A 275 -7.26 -0.07 -6.80
CA GLY A 275 -6.54 1.19 -6.59
C GLY A 275 -6.66 2.19 -7.74
N TYR A 276 -6.45 3.46 -7.40
CA TYR A 276 -6.29 4.57 -8.32
C TYR A 276 -5.02 5.33 -7.97
N CYS A 277 -4.16 5.52 -8.96
CA CYS A 277 -2.86 6.15 -8.82
C CYS A 277 -2.69 7.19 -9.94
N GLY A 278 -2.43 8.44 -9.59
CA GLY A 278 -2.30 9.47 -10.62
C GLY A 278 -1.48 10.70 -10.23
N PHE A 279 -1.77 11.80 -10.94
CA PHE A 279 -0.93 13.00 -11.00
C PHE A 279 0.33 12.78 -11.82
N SER A 280 1.45 12.44 -11.19
CA SER A 280 2.76 12.20 -11.82
C SER A 280 3.49 11.09 -11.04
N SER A 281 2.70 10.15 -10.50
CA SER A 281 3.16 9.05 -9.68
C SER A 281 4.10 8.14 -10.46
N HIS A 282 5.02 7.47 -9.80
CA HIS A 282 5.86 6.44 -10.42
C HIS A 282 5.22 5.04 -10.46
N GLY A 283 3.97 4.95 -10.02
CA GLY A 283 3.12 3.79 -10.24
C GLY A 283 3.28 2.67 -9.22
N LEU A 284 3.15 1.42 -9.68
CA LEU A 284 3.17 0.21 -8.87
C LEU A 284 4.53 -0.47 -8.99
N SER A 285 5.34 -0.32 -7.96
CA SER A 285 6.78 -0.64 -8.03
C SER A 285 7.18 -1.80 -7.16
N ILE A 286 8.00 -2.70 -7.71
CA ILE A 286 8.91 -3.55 -6.95
C ILE A 286 10.30 -2.90 -6.95
N GLY A 287 10.88 -2.74 -5.76
CA GLY A 287 12.22 -2.22 -5.53
C GLY A 287 12.26 -0.73 -5.15
N SER A 288 13.42 -0.10 -5.10
CA SER A 288 14.67 -0.62 -5.67
C SER A 288 15.29 -1.74 -4.84
N LEU A 289 15.73 -2.81 -5.52
CA LEU A 289 16.40 -3.96 -4.90
C LEU A 289 17.90 -4.00 -5.22
N GLY A 290 18.71 -4.44 -4.27
CA GLY A 290 20.12 -4.72 -4.44
C GLY A 290 21.05 -3.50 -4.35
N ARG A 291 20.61 -2.41 -3.69
CA ARG A 291 21.43 -1.20 -3.54
C ARG A 291 22.80 -1.52 -2.94
N GLY A 292 23.86 -0.95 -3.51
CA GLY A 292 25.24 -1.21 -3.06
C GLY A 292 25.69 -2.67 -3.22
N GLY A 293 25.07 -3.41 -4.14
CA GLY A 293 25.33 -4.84 -4.31
C GLY A 293 24.71 -5.71 -3.21
N SER A 294 23.80 -5.19 -2.39
CA SER A 294 23.14 -5.99 -1.35
C SER A 294 22.34 -7.15 -1.94
N GLU A 295 22.15 -8.20 -1.15
CA GLU A 295 21.21 -9.28 -1.47
C GLU A 295 19.84 -8.90 -0.92
N GLN A 296 18.87 -8.67 -1.80
CA GLN A 296 17.53 -8.26 -1.41
C GLN A 296 16.48 -9.09 -2.12
N THR A 297 15.37 -9.36 -1.42
CA THR A 297 14.37 -10.30 -1.93
C THR A 297 12.94 -9.84 -1.74
N VAL A 298 12.09 -10.21 -2.70
CA VAL A 298 10.63 -9.99 -2.71
C VAL A 298 9.93 -11.24 -3.25
N GLN A 299 8.80 -11.65 -2.69
CA GLN A 299 8.06 -12.82 -3.21
C GLN A 299 6.56 -12.69 -3.10
N ASN A 300 5.85 -13.31 -4.05
CA ASN A 300 4.41 -13.51 -3.99
C ASN A 300 3.66 -12.18 -3.82
N VAL A 301 3.73 -11.37 -4.88
CA VAL A 301 3.13 -10.04 -4.91
C VAL A 301 2.12 -9.98 -6.03
N THR A 302 0.92 -9.50 -5.75
CA THR A 302 -0.11 -9.26 -6.75
C THR A 302 -0.60 -7.83 -6.68
N PHE A 303 -0.54 -7.12 -7.79
CA PHE A 303 -1.25 -5.88 -8.03
C PHE A 303 -2.45 -6.17 -8.94
N LYS A 304 -3.67 -5.84 -8.50
CA LYS A 304 -4.89 -6.19 -9.24
C LYS A 304 -5.90 -5.06 -9.33
N ASN A 305 -6.48 -4.84 -10.50
CA ASN A 305 -7.55 -3.85 -10.69
C ASN A 305 -7.11 -2.44 -10.29
N TRP A 306 -6.21 -1.86 -11.09
CA TRP A 306 -5.67 -0.52 -10.86
C TRP A 306 -5.92 0.41 -12.05
N THR A 307 -6.24 1.66 -11.76
CA THR A 307 -6.22 2.75 -12.75
C THR A 307 -5.01 3.64 -12.50
N MET A 308 -4.23 3.86 -13.56
CA MET A 308 -3.02 4.66 -13.57
C MET A 308 -3.27 5.89 -14.45
N ASP A 309 -3.49 7.07 -13.86
CA ASP A 309 -3.85 8.30 -14.60
C ASP A 309 -2.80 9.40 -14.46
N GLY A 310 -2.04 9.62 -15.53
CA GLY A 310 -0.85 10.45 -15.47
C GLY A 310 0.19 9.82 -14.55
N ALA A 311 0.36 8.51 -14.57
CA ALA A 311 1.53 7.91 -13.94
C ALA A 311 2.71 7.91 -14.92
N VAL A 312 3.94 7.88 -14.41
CA VAL A 312 5.12 7.58 -15.22
C VAL A 312 5.06 6.12 -15.67
N TYR A 313 4.71 5.21 -14.76
CA TYR A 313 4.63 3.78 -15.05
C TYR A 313 3.29 3.18 -14.66
N GLY A 314 2.82 2.20 -15.43
CA GLY A 314 1.76 1.30 -14.99
C GLY A 314 2.31 0.26 -14.02
N ALA A 315 3.23 -0.56 -14.50
CA ALA A 315 3.98 -1.52 -13.72
C ALA A 315 5.48 -1.23 -13.77
N ARG A 316 6.15 -1.35 -12.61
CA ARG A 316 7.59 -1.13 -12.51
C ARG A 316 8.29 -2.18 -11.67
N PHE A 317 9.41 -2.68 -12.19
CA PHE A 317 10.44 -3.35 -11.39
C PHE A 317 11.75 -2.59 -11.57
N LYS A 318 12.44 -2.33 -10.46
CA LYS A 318 13.75 -1.67 -10.45
C LYS A 318 14.72 -2.41 -9.52
N SER A 319 15.86 -2.84 -10.05
CA SER A 319 16.99 -3.29 -9.23
C SER A 319 18.29 -2.62 -9.66
N TRP A 320 19.16 -2.38 -8.68
CA TRP A 320 20.43 -1.71 -8.88
C TRP A 320 21.38 -2.52 -9.75
N THR A 321 22.16 -1.82 -10.59
CA THR A 321 23.32 -2.41 -11.27
C THR A 321 24.25 -3.06 -10.25
N GLY A 322 24.59 -4.34 -10.45
CA GLY A 322 25.42 -5.11 -9.52
C GLY A 322 24.68 -5.66 -8.29
N GLY A 323 23.38 -5.44 -8.17
CA GLY A 323 22.54 -5.98 -7.10
C GLY A 323 22.53 -7.52 -7.04
N ARG A 324 22.08 -8.08 -5.91
CA ARG A 324 21.94 -9.53 -5.71
C ARG A 324 20.58 -9.85 -5.11
N GLY A 325 20.26 -11.14 -5.05
CA GLY A 325 19.00 -11.65 -4.54
C GLY A 325 18.00 -11.90 -5.67
N TRP A 326 16.71 -11.82 -5.36
CA TRP A 326 15.66 -12.21 -6.29
C TRP A 326 14.30 -11.60 -6.01
N ALA A 327 13.51 -11.40 -7.06
CA ALA A 327 12.07 -11.17 -6.96
C ALA A 327 11.35 -12.32 -7.68
N ASP A 328 10.40 -12.96 -7.02
CA ASP A 328 9.76 -14.17 -7.53
C ASP A 328 8.24 -14.13 -7.36
N ASN A 329 7.52 -14.66 -8.35
CA ASN A 329 6.06 -14.77 -8.34
C ASN A 329 5.40 -13.39 -8.14
N VAL A 330 5.49 -12.54 -9.16
CA VAL A 330 4.92 -11.19 -9.15
C VAL A 330 3.92 -11.04 -10.29
N THR A 331 2.72 -10.58 -9.97
CA THR A 331 1.65 -10.37 -10.95
C THR A 331 1.17 -8.93 -10.93
N TRP A 332 1.06 -8.32 -12.11
CA TRP A 332 0.21 -7.16 -12.34
C TRP A 332 -0.94 -7.60 -13.25
N GLU A 333 -2.17 -7.48 -12.78
CA GLU A 333 -3.39 -7.92 -13.48
C GLU A 333 -4.44 -6.81 -13.49
N ASP A 334 -5.17 -6.67 -14.60
CA ASP A 334 -6.28 -5.72 -14.75
C ASP A 334 -5.84 -4.26 -14.51
N ILE A 335 -4.89 -3.79 -15.34
CA ILE A 335 -4.29 -2.44 -15.21
C ILE A 335 -4.80 -1.54 -16.33
N THR A 336 -5.51 -0.47 -15.95
CA THR A 336 -5.98 0.57 -16.87
C THR A 336 -4.99 1.73 -16.91
N LEU A 337 -4.53 2.09 -18.10
CA LEU A 337 -3.57 3.18 -18.33
C LEU A 337 -4.29 4.39 -18.94
N VAL A 338 -4.14 5.56 -18.33
CA VAL A 338 -4.68 6.83 -18.80
C VAL A 338 -3.54 7.84 -18.85
N ASN A 339 -3.09 8.20 -20.05
CA ASN A 339 -2.02 9.18 -20.25
C ASN A 339 -0.72 8.83 -19.49
N VAL A 340 -0.32 7.56 -19.51
CA VAL A 340 0.89 7.09 -18.78
C VAL A 340 2.14 7.26 -19.66
N SER A 341 3.32 7.49 -19.08
CA SER A 341 4.55 7.58 -19.90
C SER A 341 4.97 6.23 -20.49
N THR A 342 5.02 5.18 -19.67
CA THR A 342 5.40 3.82 -20.08
C THR A 342 4.52 2.80 -19.38
N GLY A 343 3.96 1.84 -20.13
CA GLY A 343 3.05 0.86 -19.56
C GLY A 343 3.74 -0.10 -18.57
N ILE A 344 4.72 -0.85 -19.06
CA ILE A 344 5.47 -1.85 -18.29
C ILE A 344 6.96 -1.53 -18.38
N PHE A 345 7.63 -1.32 -17.24
CA PHE A 345 9.05 -0.97 -17.16
C PHE A 345 9.80 -1.89 -16.19
N ILE A 346 10.66 -2.74 -16.73
CA ILE A 346 11.48 -3.69 -15.95
C ILE A 346 12.94 -3.37 -16.20
N THR A 347 13.65 -2.91 -15.16
CA THR A 347 15.09 -2.64 -15.24
C THR A 347 15.87 -3.33 -14.15
N GLN A 348 16.98 -3.94 -14.55
CA GLN A 348 18.03 -4.42 -13.65
C GLN A 348 19.26 -3.50 -13.63
N ASN A 349 19.21 -2.38 -14.36
CA ASN A 349 20.28 -1.43 -14.53
C ASN A 349 20.04 -0.13 -13.74
N TYR A 350 19.20 -0.16 -12.69
CA TYR A 350 18.86 1.05 -11.93
C TYR A 350 20.12 1.67 -11.31
N TYR A 351 20.21 3.00 -11.37
CA TYR A 351 21.24 3.81 -10.72
C TYR A 351 20.75 5.25 -10.56
N ASP A 352 21.33 5.98 -9.59
CA ASP A 352 21.06 7.40 -9.43
C ASP A 352 21.77 8.18 -10.54
N GLN A 353 21.03 8.52 -11.59
CA GLN A 353 21.61 9.14 -12.79
C GLN A 353 22.13 10.56 -12.54
N ASP A 354 21.63 11.24 -11.51
CA ASP A 354 22.14 12.53 -11.04
C ASP A 354 23.50 12.42 -10.34
N LYS A 355 23.96 11.20 -10.04
CA LYS A 355 25.27 10.93 -9.41
C LYS A 355 26.38 10.58 -10.40
N GLY A 356 26.10 10.60 -11.70
CA GLY A 356 27.10 10.43 -12.76
C GLY A 356 26.76 9.33 -13.74
N ALA A 357 27.79 8.81 -14.43
CA ALA A 357 27.61 7.74 -15.41
C ALA A 357 27.16 6.44 -14.76
N ARG A 358 26.43 5.61 -15.53
CA ARG A 358 26.00 4.28 -15.11
C ARG A 358 27.21 3.47 -14.59
N PRO A 359 27.14 2.90 -13.38
CA PRO A 359 28.17 2.00 -12.87
C PRO A 359 28.39 0.81 -13.81
N GLN A 360 29.63 0.35 -13.92
CA GLN A 360 29.91 -0.91 -14.63
C GLN A 360 29.52 -2.09 -13.75
N ASN A 361 28.84 -3.10 -14.33
CA ASN A 361 28.54 -4.35 -13.62
C ASN A 361 29.76 -5.29 -13.60
N THR A 362 30.82 -4.86 -12.90
CA THR A 362 32.13 -5.54 -12.89
C THR A 362 32.06 -6.98 -12.38
N ASN A 363 31.20 -7.24 -11.39
CA ASN A 363 31.03 -8.55 -10.77
C ASN A 363 30.02 -9.44 -11.50
N GLN A 364 29.38 -8.93 -12.56
CA GLN A 364 28.35 -9.64 -13.33
C GLN A 364 27.21 -10.17 -12.46
N THR A 365 26.83 -9.40 -11.43
CA THR A 365 25.73 -9.73 -10.52
C THR A 365 24.48 -8.93 -10.88
N SER A 366 23.32 -9.53 -10.67
CA SER A 366 22.04 -8.83 -10.78
C SER A 366 20.99 -9.51 -9.91
N THR A 367 19.97 -8.74 -9.51
CA THR A 367 18.79 -9.29 -8.83
C THR A 367 18.01 -10.13 -9.82
N LYS A 368 17.87 -11.43 -9.58
CA LYS A 368 17.15 -12.33 -10.49
C LYS A 368 15.65 -12.07 -10.41
N ILE A 369 14.93 -12.21 -11.53
CA ILE A 369 13.47 -12.16 -11.56
C ILE A 369 12.94 -13.46 -12.12
N SER A 370 11.92 -14.01 -11.47
CA SER A 370 11.27 -15.23 -11.92
C SER A 370 9.75 -15.19 -11.74
N ASN A 371 9.02 -15.84 -12.64
CA ASN A 371 7.57 -16.01 -12.55
C ASN A 371 6.83 -14.66 -12.49
N PHE A 372 7.16 -13.75 -13.43
CA PHE A 372 6.48 -12.46 -13.54
C PHE A 372 5.34 -12.56 -14.55
N THR A 373 4.15 -12.11 -14.17
CA THR A 373 2.98 -12.08 -15.05
C THR A 373 2.45 -10.66 -15.18
N PHE A 374 2.31 -10.20 -16.42
CA PHE A 374 1.61 -8.96 -16.77
C PHE A 374 0.39 -9.35 -17.56
N LYS A 375 -0.80 -9.06 -17.05
CA LYS A 375 -2.04 -9.54 -17.64
C LYS A 375 -3.09 -8.43 -17.73
N ASN A 376 -3.76 -8.35 -18.88
CA ASN A 376 -4.88 -7.44 -19.10
C ASN A 376 -4.52 -5.97 -18.80
N PHE A 377 -3.52 -5.46 -19.53
CA PHE A 377 -3.16 -4.04 -19.52
C PHE A 377 -3.89 -3.35 -20.67
N THR A 378 -4.62 -2.28 -20.41
CA THR A 378 -5.38 -1.57 -21.45
C THR A 378 -5.27 -0.06 -21.31
N GLY A 379 -5.09 0.64 -22.42
CA GLY A 379 -5.24 2.10 -22.47
C GLY A 379 -4.04 2.83 -23.08
N GLY A 380 -3.95 4.11 -22.74
CA GLY A 380 -3.23 5.10 -23.54
C GLY A 380 -1.94 5.63 -22.91
N LEU A 381 -0.89 5.76 -23.73
CA LEU A 381 0.35 6.43 -23.37
C LEU A 381 0.32 7.92 -23.76
N ASN A 382 0.93 8.78 -22.95
CA ASN A 382 1.13 10.19 -23.31
C ASN A 382 2.50 10.41 -23.94
N LEU A 383 2.51 10.92 -25.17
CA LEU A 383 3.72 11.21 -25.95
C LEU A 383 4.49 12.44 -25.43
N ASN A 384 3.78 13.38 -24.81
CA ASN A 384 4.34 14.62 -24.28
C ASN A 384 4.37 14.50 -22.76
N TRP A 385 5.33 13.73 -22.27
CA TRP A 385 5.50 13.48 -20.84
C TRP A 385 6.64 14.30 -20.25
N THR A 386 6.39 14.95 -19.12
CA THR A 386 7.43 15.55 -18.28
C THR A 386 7.34 14.95 -16.90
N ASP A 387 8.37 14.21 -16.50
CA ASP A 387 8.52 13.78 -15.12
C ASP A 387 9.19 14.89 -14.32
N GLY A 388 8.51 15.43 -13.31
CA GLY A 388 9.08 16.50 -12.49
C GLY A 388 10.29 16.06 -11.67
N THR A 389 10.51 14.75 -11.49
CA THR A 389 11.73 14.22 -10.88
C THR A 389 12.95 14.20 -11.82
N CYS A 390 12.75 14.55 -13.08
CA CYS A 390 13.79 14.69 -14.09
C CYS A 390 14.71 15.89 -13.83
N ILE A 391 15.70 15.71 -12.96
CA ILE A 391 16.68 16.75 -12.59
C ILE A 391 18.06 16.58 -13.25
N SER A 392 18.19 15.62 -14.17
CA SER A 392 19.42 15.33 -14.91
C SER A 392 19.17 15.34 -16.42
N ASN A 393 20.24 15.47 -17.21
CA ASN A 393 20.20 15.28 -18.66
C ASN A 393 21.30 14.28 -19.08
N PRO A 394 20.95 13.08 -19.58
CA PRO A 394 19.59 12.57 -19.78
C PRO A 394 18.83 12.36 -18.46
N CYS A 395 17.51 12.25 -18.56
CA CYS A 395 16.61 12.04 -17.43
C CYS A 395 16.87 10.72 -16.71
N TRP A 396 16.57 10.60 -15.42
CA TRP A 396 16.83 9.38 -14.65
C TRP A 396 16.09 8.12 -15.15
N ASN A 397 15.03 8.30 -15.93
CA ASN A 397 14.26 7.24 -16.56
C ASN A 397 14.62 7.03 -18.05
N TYR A 398 15.69 7.67 -18.54
CA TYR A 398 16.12 7.55 -19.93
C TYR A 398 16.52 6.12 -20.28
N VAL A 399 16.02 5.65 -21.42
CA VAL A 399 16.39 4.39 -22.04
C VAL A 399 16.76 4.68 -23.49
N GLN A 400 17.91 4.16 -23.92
CA GLN A 400 18.36 4.34 -25.30
C GLN A 400 17.36 3.73 -26.28
N GLY A 401 16.96 4.52 -27.29
CA GLY A 401 15.97 4.11 -28.29
C GLY A 401 14.52 4.40 -27.89
N GLY A 402 14.28 4.98 -26.72
CA GLY A 402 12.96 5.47 -26.33
C GLY A 402 12.53 6.69 -27.15
N ASP A 403 11.27 6.72 -27.55
CA ASP A 403 10.62 7.79 -28.32
C ASP A 403 9.20 8.13 -27.81
N ALA A 404 8.91 7.74 -26.57
CA ALA A 404 7.62 7.88 -25.87
C ALA A 404 6.47 6.99 -26.40
N THR A 405 6.72 6.10 -27.37
CA THR A 405 5.73 5.12 -27.83
C THR A 405 5.86 3.75 -27.15
N GLN A 406 6.77 3.62 -26.17
CA GLN A 406 7.11 2.35 -25.55
C GLN A 406 5.99 1.85 -24.63
N GLY A 407 5.28 0.81 -25.05
CA GLY A 407 4.35 0.08 -24.19
C GLY A 407 5.07 -0.78 -23.16
N ILE A 408 6.21 -1.37 -23.55
CA ILE A 408 7.01 -2.29 -22.73
C ILE A 408 8.49 -1.98 -22.89
N ILE A 409 9.20 -1.88 -21.77
CA ILE A 409 10.66 -1.79 -21.73
C ILE A 409 11.21 -2.85 -20.80
N PHE A 410 11.98 -3.77 -21.35
CA PHE A 410 12.74 -4.80 -20.63
C PHE A 410 14.24 -4.52 -20.78
N ASP A 411 14.80 -3.91 -19.75
CA ASP A 411 16.21 -3.54 -19.62
C ASP A 411 16.90 -4.53 -18.66
N LEU A 412 17.22 -5.70 -19.21
CA LEU A 412 17.61 -6.91 -18.47
C LEU A 412 19.08 -7.29 -18.69
N TYR A 413 19.64 -8.01 -17.73
CA TYR A 413 20.89 -8.75 -17.92
C TYR A 413 20.62 -10.15 -18.50
N PRO A 414 21.56 -10.75 -19.26
CA PRO A 414 21.40 -12.11 -19.75
C PRO A 414 21.23 -13.15 -18.65
N GLY A 415 20.22 -14.01 -18.79
CA GLY A 415 20.01 -15.18 -17.91
C GLY A 415 19.54 -14.86 -16.49
N THR A 416 19.05 -13.65 -16.25
CA THR A 416 18.56 -13.20 -14.92
C THR A 416 17.04 -13.14 -14.83
N ALA A 417 16.35 -13.30 -15.95
CA ALA A 417 14.90 -13.24 -16.09
C ALA A 417 14.38 -14.59 -16.60
N LEU A 418 13.47 -15.21 -15.84
CA LEU A 418 12.93 -16.54 -16.13
C LEU A 418 11.41 -16.57 -15.96
N ASN A 419 10.72 -17.29 -16.83
CA ASN A 419 9.27 -17.43 -16.84
C ASN A 419 8.53 -16.09 -16.73
N ILE A 420 8.79 -15.17 -17.66
CA ILE A 420 8.04 -13.93 -17.79
C ILE A 420 6.92 -14.12 -18.82
N ALA A 421 5.70 -13.72 -18.48
CA ALA A 421 4.56 -13.78 -19.39
C ALA A 421 3.83 -12.44 -19.47
N VAL A 422 3.57 -11.99 -20.70
CA VAL A 422 2.80 -10.79 -21.02
C VAL A 422 1.56 -11.20 -21.81
N GLN A 423 0.39 -11.04 -21.21
CA GLN A 423 -0.88 -11.59 -21.70
C GLN A 423 -1.91 -10.47 -21.84
N ASP A 424 -2.64 -10.48 -22.96
CA ASP A 424 -3.76 -9.57 -23.19
C ASP A 424 -3.42 -8.08 -22.99
N VAL A 425 -2.26 -7.60 -23.47
CA VAL A 425 -1.94 -6.16 -23.40
C VAL A 425 -2.37 -5.43 -24.66
N LYS A 426 -3.12 -4.35 -24.46
CA LYS A 426 -3.65 -3.42 -25.45
C LYS A 426 -3.27 -2.01 -25.05
N ILE A 427 -1.97 -1.75 -25.12
CA ILE A 427 -1.36 -0.45 -24.82
C ILE A 427 -1.15 0.27 -26.15
N HIS A 428 -1.55 1.54 -26.23
CA HIS A 428 -1.37 2.35 -27.44
C HIS A 428 -0.89 3.75 -27.08
N PRO A 429 -0.02 4.39 -27.89
CA PRO A 429 0.22 5.81 -27.75
C PRO A 429 -1.04 6.60 -28.10
N ASN A 430 -1.36 7.61 -27.30
CA ASN A 430 -2.45 8.53 -27.60
C ASN A 430 -2.13 9.30 -28.88
N ASP A 431 -3.17 9.63 -29.64
CA ASP A 431 -3.09 10.38 -30.91
C ASP A 431 -2.24 9.68 -32.00
N LYS A 432 -2.00 8.37 -31.85
CA LYS A 432 -1.36 7.50 -32.84
C LYS A 432 -2.23 6.27 -33.10
N PRO A 433 -2.07 5.61 -34.26
CA PRO A 433 -2.68 4.30 -34.48
C PRO A 433 -2.16 3.26 -33.47
N GLU A 434 -2.96 2.25 -33.14
CA GLU A 434 -2.59 1.20 -32.17
C GLU A 434 -1.29 0.46 -32.54
N ASN A 435 -0.98 0.31 -33.84
CA ASN A 435 0.25 -0.32 -34.30
C ASN A 435 1.52 0.54 -34.13
N ALA A 436 1.38 1.77 -33.61
CA ALA A 436 2.51 2.63 -33.28
C ALA A 436 3.15 2.27 -31.93
N THR A 437 2.56 1.36 -31.14
CA THR A 437 3.16 0.88 -29.90
C THR A 437 4.48 0.19 -30.18
N THR A 438 5.52 0.59 -29.46
CA THR A 438 6.84 -0.04 -29.54
C THR A 438 7.20 -0.77 -28.25
N VAL A 439 8.23 -1.61 -28.36
CA VAL A 439 8.89 -2.28 -27.26
C VAL A 439 10.40 -2.06 -27.34
N ILE A 440 11.04 -2.06 -26.17
CA ILE A 440 12.49 -2.14 -26.03
C ILE A 440 12.79 -3.44 -25.29
N CYS A 441 13.40 -4.39 -25.96
CA CYS A 441 13.73 -5.68 -25.41
C CYS A 441 14.90 -6.27 -26.22
N ASP A 442 15.99 -6.60 -25.55
CA ASP A 442 17.14 -7.25 -26.19
C ASP A 442 16.95 -8.77 -26.13
N PRO A 443 16.66 -9.46 -27.25
CA PRO A 443 16.44 -10.91 -27.24
C PRO A 443 17.67 -11.71 -26.82
N SER A 444 18.89 -11.14 -26.84
CA SER A 444 20.08 -11.81 -26.30
C SER A 444 20.08 -11.93 -24.77
N THR A 445 19.22 -11.18 -24.08
CA THR A 445 19.07 -11.21 -22.63
C THR A 445 18.12 -12.30 -22.16
N LEU A 446 17.26 -12.80 -23.05
CA LEU A 446 16.32 -13.88 -22.76
C LEU A 446 17.05 -15.22 -22.67
N ALA A 447 16.70 -16.03 -21.66
CA ALA A 447 17.15 -17.41 -21.61
C ALA A 447 16.52 -18.24 -22.75
N ALA A 448 17.15 -19.35 -23.11
CA ALA A 448 16.64 -20.24 -24.15
C ALA A 448 15.21 -20.72 -23.81
N GLY A 449 14.27 -20.50 -24.74
CA GLY A 449 12.87 -20.86 -24.58
C GLY A 449 11.98 -19.75 -23.99
N GLU A 450 12.53 -18.70 -23.36
CA GLU A 450 11.72 -17.63 -22.76
C GLU A 450 10.90 -16.84 -23.78
N GLN A 451 11.43 -16.68 -25.01
CA GLN A 451 10.69 -16.06 -26.11
C GLN A 451 9.38 -16.80 -26.45
N ASP A 452 9.31 -18.10 -26.21
CA ASP A 452 8.12 -18.91 -26.50
C ASP A 452 7.00 -18.71 -25.47
N THR A 453 7.32 -18.23 -24.27
CA THR A 453 6.36 -18.01 -23.18
C THR A 453 6.08 -16.53 -22.92
N LEU A 454 6.87 -15.64 -23.52
CA LEU A 454 6.83 -14.19 -23.27
C LEU A 454 5.51 -13.51 -23.67
N GLY A 455 4.88 -13.93 -24.77
CA GLY A 455 3.63 -13.35 -25.27
C GLY A 455 3.78 -12.13 -26.19
N PHE A 456 5.01 -11.67 -26.43
CA PHE A 456 5.34 -10.76 -27.53
C PHE A 456 6.76 -11.03 -28.07
N GLN A 457 7.06 -10.55 -29.27
CA GLN A 457 8.40 -10.62 -29.85
C GLN A 457 9.35 -9.65 -29.13
N CYS A 458 10.37 -10.18 -28.44
CA CYS A 458 11.40 -9.37 -27.82
C CYS A 458 12.30 -8.77 -28.91
N GLN A 459 12.19 -7.47 -29.10
CA GLN A 459 12.98 -6.68 -30.04
C GLN A 459 12.98 -5.21 -29.62
N ASN A 460 13.80 -4.41 -30.29
CA ASN A 460 13.61 -2.96 -30.31
C ASN A 460 12.79 -2.61 -31.55
N GLY A 461 11.59 -2.07 -31.37
CA GLY A 461 10.71 -1.72 -32.48
C GLY A 461 9.23 -1.98 -32.20
N PRO A 462 8.40 -2.21 -33.22
CA PRO A 462 6.96 -2.39 -33.05
C PRO A 462 6.61 -3.54 -32.09
N PHE A 463 5.56 -3.37 -31.30
CA PHE A 463 4.96 -4.44 -30.51
C PHE A 463 4.32 -5.47 -31.44
N VAL A 464 4.77 -6.73 -31.35
CA VAL A 464 4.21 -7.86 -32.09
C VAL A 464 3.83 -8.93 -31.09
N ALA A 465 2.53 -9.13 -30.87
CA ALA A 465 2.03 -10.17 -29.99
C ALA A 465 2.41 -11.56 -30.53
N THR A 466 2.76 -12.47 -29.62
CA THR A 466 3.06 -13.88 -29.95
C THR A 466 2.18 -14.80 -29.12
N GLN A 467 1.94 -16.01 -29.64
CA GLN A 467 1.23 -17.02 -28.87
C GLN A 467 2.12 -17.54 -27.74
N ILE A 468 1.59 -17.56 -26.52
CA ILE A 468 2.27 -18.15 -25.36
C ILE A 468 2.15 -19.66 -25.47
N LYS A 469 3.27 -20.34 -25.69
CA LYS A 469 3.30 -21.80 -25.71
C LYS A 469 3.15 -22.28 -24.26
N SER A 470 2.06 -22.99 -23.96
CA SER A 470 1.95 -23.73 -22.71
C SER A 470 3.12 -24.70 -22.63
N GLY A 471 4.01 -24.53 -21.64
CA GLY A 471 5.19 -25.37 -21.48
C GLY A 471 4.80 -26.84 -21.50
N GLY A 472 5.13 -27.54 -22.59
CA GLY A 472 5.09 -28.99 -22.61
C GLY A 472 6.10 -29.46 -21.57
N GLY A 473 5.63 -30.04 -20.48
CA GLY A 473 6.50 -30.68 -19.51
C GLY A 473 7.41 -31.65 -20.25
N SER A 474 8.70 -31.32 -20.31
CA SER A 474 9.70 -32.27 -20.77
C SER A 474 9.85 -33.32 -19.66
N SER A 475 9.05 -34.37 -19.76
CA SER A 475 9.44 -35.70 -19.29
C SER A 475 10.62 -36.16 -20.16
N GLY A 476 11.79 -35.55 -19.95
CA GLY A 476 13.05 -35.89 -20.59
C GLY A 476 13.96 -36.52 -19.56
N SER A 477 14.00 -37.85 -19.55
CA SER A 477 15.02 -38.64 -18.89
C SER A 477 16.41 -38.10 -19.25
N GLY A 478 17.13 -37.55 -18.27
CA GLY A 478 18.46 -37.01 -18.42
C GLY A 478 19.20 -37.03 -17.10
N ASN A 479 19.90 -38.15 -16.83
CA ASN A 479 20.83 -38.30 -15.72
C ASN A 479 21.86 -37.16 -15.70
N GLY A 480 21.83 -36.35 -14.64
CA GLY A 480 22.84 -35.34 -14.34
C GLY A 480 22.86 -35.05 -12.85
N ALA A 481 23.76 -35.73 -12.14
CA ALA A 481 23.87 -35.73 -10.70
C ALA A 481 24.25 -34.34 -10.13
N PHE A 482 23.38 -33.77 -9.29
CA PHE A 482 23.81 -32.85 -8.23
C PHE A 482 23.77 -33.61 -6.90
N ARG A 483 24.96 -34.01 -6.42
CA ARG A 483 25.14 -34.57 -5.08
C ARG A 483 24.92 -33.47 -4.04
N SER A 484 23.84 -33.56 -3.26
CA SER A 484 23.76 -32.92 -1.95
C SER A 484 24.33 -33.87 -0.90
N THR A 485 25.45 -33.51 -0.28
CA THR A 485 25.94 -34.17 0.94
C THR A 485 25.10 -33.71 2.12
N ALA A 486 24.11 -34.52 2.50
CA ALA A 486 23.47 -34.44 3.81
C ALA A 486 23.97 -35.62 4.65
N SER A 487 24.81 -35.31 5.64
CA SER A 487 25.26 -36.24 6.67
C SER A 487 24.08 -36.59 7.57
N GLY A 488 23.75 -37.87 7.65
CA GLY A 488 22.73 -38.39 8.52
C GLY A 488 23.15 -38.45 9.98
N MET A 489 22.16 -38.39 10.86
CA MET A 489 22.08 -39.28 12.01
C MET A 489 20.64 -39.82 12.03
N GLY A 490 20.53 -41.12 11.79
CA GLY A 490 19.29 -41.85 11.96
C GLY A 490 19.18 -42.35 13.40
N VAL A 491 17.94 -42.44 13.89
CA VAL A 491 17.53 -43.53 14.77
C VAL A 491 16.20 -44.06 14.25
N VAL A 492 16.22 -45.34 13.95
CA VAL A 492 15.13 -46.19 13.50
C VAL A 492 14.30 -46.61 14.71
N THR A 493 12.96 -46.58 14.63
CA THR A 493 12.15 -47.66 15.22
C THR A 493 10.89 -47.94 14.38
N VAL A 494 10.89 -49.18 13.92
CA VAL A 494 9.96 -50.03 13.18
C VAL A 494 8.51 -50.08 13.73
N LEU A 495 7.54 -49.85 12.82
CA LEU A 495 6.41 -50.72 12.41
C LEU A 495 5.38 -51.18 13.46
N VAL A 496 4.09 -50.94 13.21
CA VAL A 496 3.06 -51.99 13.00
C VAL A 496 1.92 -51.42 12.13
N VAL A 497 1.61 -52.16 11.06
CA VAL A 497 0.43 -52.03 10.20
C VAL A 497 -0.76 -52.73 10.85
N LEU A 498 -1.94 -52.12 10.83
CA LEU A 498 -3.21 -52.84 10.87
C LEU A 498 -4.23 -52.07 10.03
N GLY A 499 -4.58 -52.67 8.88
CA GLY A 499 -5.70 -52.26 8.05
C GLY A 499 -6.92 -53.15 8.28
N GLY A 500 -8.07 -52.64 7.84
CA GLY A 500 -9.35 -53.33 7.73
C GLY A 500 -10.30 -52.99 8.89
N LEU A 501 -11.61 -52.83 8.71
CA LEU A 501 -12.50 -52.93 7.55
C LEU A 501 -13.90 -52.48 8.06
N LEU A 502 -14.74 -51.90 7.20
CA LEU A 502 -16.22 -51.88 7.24
C LEU A 502 -16.94 -51.33 8.51
N LEU A 503 -17.46 -50.11 8.43
CA LEU A 503 -18.87 -49.77 8.15
C LEU A 503 -19.03 -48.25 8.02
#